data_AF-A0AAV4JZ17-F1
#
_entry.id   AF-A0AAV4JZ17-F1
#
_cell.length_a   1.000
_cell.length_b   1.000
_cell.length_c   1.000
_cell.angle_alpha   90.00
_cell.angle_beta   90.00
_cell.angle_gamma   90.00
#
_symmetry.space_group_name_H-M   'P 1'
#
loop_
_entity.id
_entity.type
_entity.pdbx_description
1 polymer ?
#
loop_
_entity_poly.entity_id
_entity_poly.type
_entity_poly.pdbx_seq_one_letter_code
_entity_poly.pdbx_strand_id
1 'polypeptide(L)'
;MFAITPRITDDYSLFNLLEDMASPYNRYQQRNMLPVQFGDGTMGHIGGRIGGSQDVDVNSATSTMNANGTLSIKMLKKALEAPREVNIPVHFEKQK
;
A
#
# COMPACT_ATOMS: atom_id res chain seq x y z
N MET A 1 -26.98 3.60 29.25
CA MET A 1 -26.82 2.32 28.51
C MET A 1 -27.78 2.39 27.33
N PHE A 2 -27.29 2.35 26.09
CA PHE A 2 -28.16 2.37 24.90
C PHE A 2 -28.08 0.99 24.23
N ALA A 3 -29.23 0.48 23.77
CA ALA A 3 -29.33 -0.76 23.02
C ALA A 3 -29.81 -0.44 21.62
N ILE A 4 -29.09 -0.94 20.61
CA ILE A 4 -29.48 -0.85 19.20
C ILE A 4 -30.13 -2.19 18.87
N THR A 5 -31.43 -2.18 18.58
CA THR A 5 -32.12 -3.36 18.04
C THR A 5 -31.96 -3.35 16.53
N PRO A 6 -31.17 -4.25 15.93
CA PRO A 6 -31.03 -4.30 14.48
C PRO A 6 -32.37 -4.71 13.86
N ARG A 7 -32.81 -3.98 12.83
CA ARG A 7 -33.92 -4.42 11.97
C ARG A 7 -33.37 -5.40 10.96
N ILE A 8 -33.43 -6.67 11.30
CA ILE A 8 -32.97 -7.78 10.47
C ILE A 8 -34.15 -8.17 9.59
N THR A 9 -34.08 -7.83 8.31
CA THR A 9 -35.13 -8.17 7.32
C THR A 9 -34.80 -9.41 6.48
N ASP A 10 -33.58 -9.95 6.58
CA ASP A 10 -33.13 -11.16 5.90
C ASP A 10 -31.98 -11.87 6.64
N ASP A 11 -31.84 -13.18 6.42
CA ASP A 11 -30.87 -14.03 7.13
C ASP A 11 -29.41 -13.66 6.84
N TYR A 12 -29.13 -13.07 5.67
CA TYR A 12 -27.80 -12.55 5.32
C TYR A 12 -27.35 -11.42 6.25
N SER A 13 -28.27 -10.58 6.73
CA SER A 13 -27.97 -9.50 7.66
C SER A 13 -27.56 -10.00 9.05
N LEU A 14 -28.00 -11.19 9.47
CA LEU A 14 -27.62 -11.81 10.74
C LEU A 14 -26.17 -12.30 10.73
N PHE A 15 -25.75 -12.97 9.66
CA PHE A 15 -24.37 -13.45 9.52
C PHE A 15 -23.38 -12.28 9.45
N ASN A 16 -23.74 -11.22 8.72
CA ASN A 16 -22.93 -9.99 8.65
C ASN A 16 -22.79 -9.28 9.99
N LEU A 17 -23.81 -9.35 10.87
CA LEU A 17 -23.76 -8.77 12.21
C LEU A 17 -22.93 -9.62 13.17
N LEU A 18 -23.07 -10.96 13.11
CA LEU A 18 -22.26 -11.88 13.90
C LEU A 18 -20.77 -11.77 13.55
N GLU A 19 -20.46 -11.65 12.26
CA GLU A 19 -19.10 -11.43 11.78
C GLU A 19 -18.54 -10.07 12.25
N ASP A 20 -19.37 -9.02 12.26
CA ASP A 20 -19.01 -7.70 12.81
C ASP A 20 -18.74 -7.71 14.31
N MET A 21 -19.52 -8.48 15.07
CA MET A 21 -19.30 -8.63 16.51
C MET A 21 -18.07 -9.49 16.82
N ALA A 22 -17.79 -10.48 15.97
CA ALA A 22 -16.63 -11.35 16.11
C ALA A 22 -15.31 -10.64 15.75
N SER A 23 -15.32 -9.71 14.79
CA SER A 23 -14.13 -8.95 14.38
C SER A 23 -14.46 -7.48 14.03
N PRO A 24 -14.70 -6.63 15.04
CA PRO A 24 -15.10 -5.24 14.81
C PRO A 24 -14.03 -4.43 14.06
N TYR A 25 -12.76 -4.84 14.12
CA TYR A 25 -11.64 -4.13 13.51
C TYR A 25 -11.40 -4.47 12.02
N ASN A 26 -11.91 -5.60 11.51
CA ASN A 26 -11.73 -5.97 10.10
C ASN A 26 -12.44 -4.99 9.16
N ARG A 27 -13.66 -4.55 9.54
CA ARG A 27 -14.46 -3.67 8.69
C ARG A 27 -13.95 -2.22 8.66
N TYR A 28 -13.23 -1.75 9.68
CA TYR A 28 -12.64 -0.41 9.67
C TYR A 28 -11.33 -0.35 8.85
N GLN A 29 -10.58 -1.45 8.79
CA GLN A 29 -9.39 -1.51 7.93
C GLN A 29 -9.75 -1.57 6.44
N GLN A 30 -10.91 -2.12 6.08
CA GLN A 30 -11.41 -2.15 4.70
C GLN A 30 -12.16 -0.85 4.30
N ARG A 31 -12.83 -0.16 5.23
CA ARG A 31 -13.70 1.00 4.94
C ARG A 31 -13.00 2.36 4.83
N ASN A 32 -11.70 2.46 5.04
CA ASN A 32 -10.95 3.70 4.77
C ASN A 32 -10.57 3.88 3.29
N MET A 33 -11.25 3.19 2.39
CA MET A 33 -11.09 3.39 0.95
C MET A 33 -12.42 3.88 0.39
N LEU A 34 -12.48 5.19 0.15
CA LEU A 34 -13.59 5.80 -0.59
C LEU A 34 -13.82 4.96 -1.86
N PRO A 35 -15.07 4.58 -2.17
CA PRO A 35 -15.34 3.79 -3.36
C PRO A 35 -14.93 4.59 -4.60
N VAL A 36 -14.24 3.94 -5.53
CA VAL A 36 -13.82 4.52 -6.80
C VAL A 36 -14.67 3.90 -7.90
N GLN A 37 -15.13 4.73 -8.84
CA GLN A 37 -15.83 4.26 -10.04
C GLN A 37 -14.79 3.93 -11.12
N PHE A 38 -14.86 2.72 -11.67
CA PHE A 38 -13.99 2.28 -12.76
C PHE A 38 -14.54 2.74 -14.12
N GLY A 39 -13.69 2.66 -15.16
CA GLY A 39 -14.07 3.09 -16.52
C GLY A 39 -15.24 2.32 -17.13
N ASP A 40 -15.58 1.16 -16.60
CA ASP A 40 -16.77 0.35 -16.97
C ASP A 40 -18.04 0.71 -16.17
N GLY A 41 -17.96 1.74 -15.31
CA GLY A 41 -19.06 2.22 -14.48
C GLY A 41 -19.27 1.43 -13.19
N THR A 42 -18.52 0.34 -12.97
CA THR A 42 -18.61 -0.45 -11.75
C THR A 42 -17.97 0.29 -10.57
N MET A 43 -18.47 0.01 -9.36
CA MET A 43 -17.95 0.58 -8.11
C MET A 43 -17.10 -0.46 -7.39
N GLY A 44 -15.92 -0.07 -6.92
CA GLY A 44 -15.15 -0.95 -6.05
C GLY A 44 -14.05 -0.24 -5.27
N HIS A 45 -13.15 -1.04 -4.72
CA HIS A 45 -12.13 -0.61 -3.78
C HIS A 45 -10.74 -1.00 -4.32
N ILE A 46 -9.81 -0.06 -4.39
CA ILE A 46 -8.40 -0.33 -4.74
C ILE A 46 -7.57 -0.12 -3.48
N GLY A 47 -7.08 -1.22 -2.91
CA GLY A 47 -6.24 -1.20 -1.73
C GLY A 47 -5.14 -2.22 -1.82
N GLY A 48 -3.91 -1.79 -1.61
CA GLY A 48 -2.75 -2.64 -1.51
C GLY A 48 -1.80 -2.08 -0.46
N ARG A 49 -1.19 -2.96 0.33
CA ARG A 49 -0.05 -2.60 1.19
C ARG A 49 1.18 -3.17 0.52
N ILE A 50 2.12 -2.30 0.18
CA ILE A 50 3.44 -2.71 -0.29
C ILE A 50 4.34 -2.70 0.94
N GLY A 51 4.96 -3.84 1.27
CA GLY A 51 5.91 -3.93 2.38
C GLY A 51 7.08 -2.98 2.14
N GLY A 52 7.19 -1.96 2.98
CA GLY A 52 8.28 -0.99 2.89
C GLY A 52 9.59 -1.59 3.40
N SER A 53 10.64 -1.54 2.57
CA SER A 53 12.01 -1.67 3.08
C SER A 53 12.30 -0.50 4.02
N GLN A 54 12.95 -0.74 5.17
CA GLN A 54 13.34 0.33 6.10
C GLN A 54 14.29 1.35 5.46
N ASP A 55 14.90 0.97 4.33
CA ASP A 55 15.87 1.75 3.58
C ASP A 55 15.25 2.76 2.61
N VAL A 56 13.96 3.09 2.70
CA VAL A 56 13.32 4.09 1.82
C VAL A 56 13.15 5.43 2.53
N ASP A 57 13.44 6.51 1.82
CA ASP A 57 13.16 7.87 2.29
C ASP A 57 11.72 8.23 1.94
N VAL A 58 10.86 8.29 2.95
CA VAL A 58 9.42 8.54 2.80
C VAL A 58 9.15 9.93 2.23
N ASN A 59 10.02 10.90 2.50
CA ASN A 59 9.85 12.27 2.04
C ASN A 59 10.17 12.46 0.55
N SER A 60 10.80 11.46 -0.07
CA SER A 60 11.17 11.47 -1.49
C SER A 60 10.09 10.89 -2.41
N ALA A 61 8.93 10.51 -1.86
CA ALA A 61 7.88 9.85 -2.61
C ALA A 61 7.33 10.76 -3.73
N THR A 62 7.31 10.24 -4.95
CA THR A 62 6.69 10.89 -6.11
C THR A 62 5.76 9.92 -6.81
N SER A 63 4.67 10.44 -7.38
CA SER A 63 3.69 9.66 -8.12
C SER A 63 3.39 10.33 -9.46
N THR A 64 3.27 9.52 -10.51
CA THR A 64 2.89 9.97 -11.86
C THR A 64 2.00 8.92 -12.51
N MET A 65 0.99 9.37 -13.25
CA MET A 65 0.10 8.50 -14.04
C MET A 65 0.36 8.75 -15.52
N ASN A 66 0.55 7.69 -16.30
CA ASN A 66 0.71 7.81 -17.76
C ASN A 66 -0.66 7.78 -18.47
N ALA A 67 -0.67 8.07 -19.78
CA ALA A 67 -1.89 8.09 -20.60
C ALA A 67 -2.61 6.73 -20.70
N ASN A 68 -1.91 5.62 -20.38
CA ASN A 68 -2.46 4.27 -20.38
C ASN A 68 -3.04 3.87 -19.01
N GLY A 69 -3.15 4.80 -18.05
CA GLY A 69 -3.69 4.54 -16.72
C GLY A 69 -2.74 3.79 -15.78
N THR A 70 -1.45 3.67 -16.12
CA THR A 70 -0.45 3.08 -15.21
C THR A 70 0.03 4.11 -14.20
N LEU A 71 -0.18 3.84 -12.90
CA LEU A 71 0.37 4.62 -11.79
C LEU A 71 1.80 4.16 -11.47
N SER A 72 2.76 5.07 -11.60
CA SER A 72 4.15 4.86 -11.19
C SER A 72 4.43 5.61 -9.90
N ILE A 73 4.84 4.89 -8.85
CA ILE A 73 5.28 5.45 -7.57
C ILE A 73 6.79 5.22 -7.46
N LYS A 74 7.55 6.28 -7.21
CA LYS A 74 9.02 6.23 -7.06
C LYS A 74 9.42 6.78 -5.71
N MET A 75 10.41 6.16 -5.09
CA MET A 75 11.00 6.59 -3.82
C MET A 75 12.53 6.42 -3.90
N LEU A 76 13.26 7.29 -3.22
CA LEU A 76 14.71 7.19 -3.08
C LEU A 76 15.06 6.23 -1.95
N LYS A 77 16.20 5.56 -2.12
CA LYS A 77 16.81 4.78 -1.05
C LYS A 77 17.52 5.73 -0.08
N LYS A 78 17.31 5.54 1.22
CA LYS A 78 18.11 6.19 2.27
C LYS A 78 19.57 5.81 2.08
N ALA A 79 20.42 6.83 1.98
CA ALA A 79 21.86 6.62 2.03
C ALA A 79 22.24 6.20 3.47
N LEU A 80 22.79 5.00 3.61
CA LEU A 80 23.32 4.50 4.89
C LEU A 80 24.58 5.27 5.31
N GLU A 81 25.41 5.66 4.33
CA GLU A 81 26.60 6.48 4.53
C GLU A 81 26.77 7.45 3.35
N ALA A 82 27.50 8.56 3.56
CA ALA A 82 27.87 9.45 2.47
C ALA A 82 28.72 8.69 1.42
N PRO A 83 28.57 8.98 0.11
CA PRO A 83 29.38 8.35 -0.92
C PRO A 83 30.87 8.47 -0.59
N ARG A 84 31.56 7.34 -0.45
CA ARG A 84 33.00 7.31 -0.22
C ARG A 84 33.71 6.96 -1.52
N GLU A 85 34.73 7.73 -1.87
CA GLU A 85 35.61 7.38 -2.97
C GLU A 85 36.43 6.15 -2.58
N VAL A 86 36.35 5.10 -3.40
CA VAL A 86 37.11 3.86 -3.19
C VAL A 86 38.22 3.82 -4.24
N ASN A 87 39.47 3.90 -3.79
CA ASN A 87 40.62 3.73 -4.68
C ASN A 87 40.83 2.24 -4.94
N ILE A 88 40.70 1.82 -6.21
CA ILE A 88 40.86 0.42 -6.62
C ILE A 88 42.29 0.27 -7.18
N PRO A 89 43.18 -0.49 -6.50
CA PRO A 89 44.54 -0.68 -7.00
C PRO A 89 44.54 -1.54 -8.26
N VAL A 90 45.18 -1.03 -9.32
CA VAL A 90 45.39 -1.77 -10.57
C VAL A 90 46.85 -2.25 -10.61
N HIS A 91 47.05 -3.55 -10.74
CA HIS A 91 48.38 -4.15 -10.89
C HIS A 91 48.63 -4.47 -12.37
N PHE A 92 49.75 -3.99 -12.90
CA PHE A 92 50.17 -4.29 -14.27
C PHE A 92 51.31 -5.30 -14.25
N GLU A 93 51.06 -6.51 -14.75
CA GLU A 93 52.12 -7.46 -15.04
C GLU A 93 52.76 -7.11 -16.39
N LYS A 94 54.04 -6.77 -16.38
CA LYS A 94 54.82 -6.64 -17.62
C LYS A 94 55.07 -8.04 -18.18
N GLN A 95 54.42 -8.40 -19.28
CA GLN A 95 54.84 -9.55 -20.09
C GLN A 95 56.22 -9.26 -20.68
N LYS A 96 57.17 -10.17 -20.44
CA LYS A 96 58.52 -10.16 -20.98
C LYS A 96 58.55 -10.67 -22.41
#